data_AF-A0A8J6FD48-F1
#
_entry.id   AF-A0A8J6FD48-F1
#
_cell.length_a   1.000
_cell.length_b   1.000
_cell.length_c   1.000
_cell.angle_alpha   90.00
_cell.angle_beta   90.00
_cell.angle_gamma   90.00
#
_symmetry.space_group_name_H-M   'P 1'
#
loop_
_entity.id
_entity.type
_entity.pdbx_description
1 polymer ?
#
loop_
_entity_poly.entity_id
_entity_poly.type
_entity_poly.pdbx_seq_one_letter_code
_entity_poly.pdbx_strand_id
1 'polypeptide(L)'
;MAVQHWLESLRAAKKTCILQDGRRKVHFLFSDGKEMAEEYDHKTHELLVRKWKQKSALGAYGQWLIEVGEAAPPVVGVLQPDFLKENSSNPVFMRKDTKTSFQWRIRNLPYPTEVYSVTADKKERCCIVRTTNKK
;
A
#
# COMPACT_ATOMS: atom_id res chain seq x y z
N MET A 1 -20.29 -11.39 -6.76
CA MET A 1 -20.73 -11.30 -5.35
C MET A 1 -19.81 -10.40 -4.52
N ALA A 2 -18.52 -10.71 -4.32
CA ALA A 2 -17.63 -9.88 -3.49
C ALA A 2 -17.42 -8.43 -3.99
N VAL A 3 -17.29 -8.23 -5.30
CA VAL A 3 -17.12 -6.88 -5.91
C VAL A 3 -18.35 -5.99 -5.72
N GLN A 4 -19.54 -6.59 -5.81
CA GLN A 4 -20.82 -5.89 -5.65
C GLN A 4 -20.99 -5.40 -4.20
N HIS A 5 -20.71 -6.28 -3.24
CA HIS A 5 -20.73 -5.97 -1.81
C HIS A 5 -19.71 -4.87 -1.43
N TRP A 6 -18.54 -4.86 -2.09
CA TRP A 6 -17.53 -3.83 -1.88
C TRP A 6 -17.98 -2.45 -2.41
N LEU A 7 -18.51 -2.39 -3.63
CA LEU A 7 -19.01 -1.15 -4.22
C LEU A 7 -20.15 -0.54 -3.39
N GLU A 8 -21.03 -1.38 -2.86
CA GLU A 8 -22.11 -0.97 -1.97
C GLU A 8 -21.57 -0.42 -0.65
N SER A 9 -20.58 -1.09 -0.04
CA SER A 9 -19.91 -0.62 1.17
C SER A 9 -19.24 0.74 0.96
N LEU A 10 -18.54 0.92 -0.17
CA LEU A 10 -17.96 2.21 -0.54
C LEU A 10 -19.04 3.28 -0.72
N ARG A 11 -20.14 2.98 -1.40
CA ARG A 11 -21.25 3.93 -1.59
C ARG A 11 -21.88 4.35 -0.26
N ALA A 12 -22.10 3.41 0.65
CA ALA A 12 -22.69 3.66 1.96
C ALA A 12 -21.75 4.41 2.94
N ALA A 13 -20.44 4.27 2.78
CA ALA A 13 -19.47 4.95 3.65
C ALA A 13 -19.62 6.48 3.62
N LYS A 14 -19.43 7.15 4.77
CA LYS A 14 -19.29 8.60 4.81
C LYS A 14 -17.95 8.98 4.18
N LYS A 15 -17.95 9.99 3.29
CA LYS A 15 -16.77 10.39 2.52
C LYS A 15 -16.43 11.84 2.77
N THR A 16 -15.14 12.13 2.92
CA THR A 16 -14.60 13.48 2.84
C THR A 16 -13.49 13.50 1.80
N CYS A 17 -13.37 14.60 1.07
CA CYS A 17 -12.41 14.72 -0.03
C CYS A 17 -11.73 16.09 0.06
N ILE A 18 -10.41 16.09 -0.08
CA ILE A 18 -9.59 17.31 -0.09
C ILE A 18 -8.61 17.23 -1.26
N LEU A 19 -8.44 18.34 -1.97
CA LEU A 19 -7.37 18.50 -2.96
C LEU A 19 -6.23 19.29 -2.31
N GLN A 20 -5.05 18.69 -2.20
CA GLN A 20 -3.88 19.29 -1.55
C GLN A 20 -2.60 18.78 -2.20
N ASP A 21 -1.64 19.67 -2.48
CA ASP A 21 -0.32 19.33 -3.03
C ASP A 21 -0.36 18.49 -4.32
N GLY A 22 -1.32 18.78 -5.21
CA GLY A 22 -1.52 18.02 -6.44
C GLY A 22 -2.10 16.61 -6.22
N ARG A 23 -2.57 16.28 -5.01
CA ARG A 23 -3.18 15.00 -4.66
C ARG A 23 -4.63 15.15 -4.26
N ARG A 24 -5.48 14.25 -4.75
CA ARG A 24 -6.85 14.08 -4.26
C ARG A 24 -6.84 13.08 -3.13
N LYS A 25 -7.13 13.53 -1.91
CA LYS A 25 -7.17 12.71 -0.70
C LYS A 25 -8.63 12.43 -0.35
N VAL A 26 -9.02 11.16 -0.32
CA VAL A 26 -10.38 10.72 0.01
C VAL A 26 -10.33 9.88 1.27
N HIS A 27 -11.09 10.27 2.28
CA HIS A 27 -11.29 9.48 3.49
C HIS A 27 -12.69 8.87 3.49
N PHE A 28 -12.76 7.61 3.88
CA PHE A 28 -13.97 6.81 3.99
C PHE A 28 -14.11 6.34 5.43
N LEU A 29 -15.27 6.60 6.03
CA LEU A 29 -15.70 6.00 7.28
C LEU A 29 -16.83 5.02 6.99
N PHE A 30 -16.56 3.73 7.19
CA PHE A 30 -17.50 2.65 6.94
C PHE A 30 -18.47 2.46 8.11
N SER A 31 -19.58 1.76 7.86
CA SER A 31 -20.62 1.48 8.86
C SER A 31 -20.13 0.61 10.02
N ASP A 32 -19.13 -0.24 9.79
CA ASP A 32 -18.47 -1.05 10.82
C ASP A 32 -17.42 -0.26 11.62
N GLY A 33 -17.28 1.05 11.35
CA GLY A 33 -16.34 1.94 12.02
C GLY A 33 -14.90 1.82 11.52
N LYS A 34 -14.62 1.01 10.49
CA LYS A 34 -13.32 1.05 9.81
C LYS A 34 -13.15 2.36 9.05
N GLU A 35 -11.90 2.77 8.95
CA GLU A 35 -11.51 3.94 8.17
C GLU A 35 -10.57 3.52 7.03
N MET A 36 -10.79 4.07 5.84
CA MET A 36 -9.85 3.97 4.70
C MET A 36 -9.51 5.37 4.23
N ALA A 37 -8.23 5.62 3.94
CA ALA A 37 -7.79 6.83 3.29
C ALA A 37 -7.05 6.48 2.00
N GLU A 38 -7.45 7.12 0.91
CA GLU A 38 -6.84 7.00 -0.40
C GLU A 38 -6.27 8.33 -0.87
N GLU A 39 -5.10 8.29 -1.49
CA GLU A 39 -4.50 9.43 -2.17
C GLU A 39 -4.35 9.10 -3.63
N TYR A 40 -4.84 9.99 -4.49
CA TYR A 40 -4.74 9.88 -5.93
C TYR A 40 -3.91 11.02 -6.49
N ASP A 41 -3.13 10.75 -7.52
CA ASP A 41 -2.58 11.81 -8.35
C ASP A 41 -3.73 12.59 -9.00
N HIS A 42 -3.72 13.92 -8.87
CA HIS A 42 -4.83 14.74 -9.36
C HIS A 42 -4.96 14.70 -10.89
N LYS A 43 -3.84 14.56 -11.61
CA LYS A 43 -3.78 14.60 -13.08
C LYS A 43 -4.00 13.23 -13.69
N THR A 44 -3.34 12.19 -13.19
CA THR A 44 -3.39 10.84 -13.78
C THR A 44 -4.53 9.99 -13.22
N HIS A 45 -5.07 10.38 -12.06
CA HIS A 45 -6.04 9.61 -11.29
C HIS A 45 -5.53 8.22 -10.87
N GLU A 46 -4.21 8.03 -10.83
CA GLU A 46 -3.59 6.83 -10.30
C GLU A 46 -3.65 6.84 -8.77
N LEU A 47 -3.91 5.68 -8.19
CA LEU A 47 -3.89 5.48 -6.74
C LEU A 47 -2.44 5.49 -6.28
N LEU A 48 -2.07 6.50 -5.50
CA LEU A 48 -0.73 6.67 -4.94
C LEU A 48 -0.59 5.94 -3.61
N VAL A 49 -1.60 6.07 -2.74
CA VAL A 49 -1.62 5.46 -1.41
C VAL A 49 -3.02 4.97 -1.08
N ARG A 50 -3.14 3.76 -0.52
CA ARG A 50 -4.33 3.34 0.22
C ARG A 50 -3.89 2.84 1.58
N LYS A 51 -4.55 3.31 2.63
CA LYS A 51 -4.28 2.91 4.00
C LYS A 51 -5.55 2.71 4.79
N TRP A 52 -5.49 1.81 5.76
CA TRP A 52 -6.61 1.40 6.58
C TRP A 52 -6.33 1.65 8.05
N LYS A 53 -7.39 1.92 8.80
CA LYS A 53 -7.35 2.03 10.24
C LYS A 53 -8.58 1.36 10.81
N GLN A 54 -8.36 0.51 11.80
CA GLN A 54 -9.39 -0.30 12.43
C GLN A 54 -9.32 -0.11 13.95
N LYS A 55 -10.47 -0.19 14.62
CA LYS A 55 -10.53 -0.26 16.08
C LYS A 55 -10.09 -1.64 16.55
N SER A 56 -9.26 -1.69 17.58
CA SER A 56 -8.93 -2.92 18.27
C SER A 56 -10.15 -3.50 18.98
N ALA A 57 -10.06 -4.76 19.42
CA ALA A 57 -11.11 -5.41 20.21
C ALA A 57 -11.47 -4.62 21.50
N LEU A 58 -10.52 -3.84 22.02
CA LEU A 58 -10.69 -2.98 23.20
C LEU A 58 -11.17 -1.56 22.85
N GLY A 59 -11.56 -1.31 21.59
CA GLY A 59 -12.13 -0.04 21.14
C GLY A 59 -11.11 1.08 20.84
N ALA A 60 -9.83 0.87 21.13
CA ALA A 60 -8.77 1.82 20.79
C ALA A 60 -8.50 1.82 19.28
N TYR A 61 -8.21 2.98 18.71
CA TYR A 61 -7.84 3.07 17.30
C TYR A 61 -6.42 2.57 17.06
N GLY A 62 -6.25 1.63 16.14
CA GLY A 62 -4.93 1.17 15.69
C GLY A 62 -4.18 2.19 14.84
N GLN A 63 -2.94 1.86 14.50
CA GLN A 63 -2.16 2.62 13.53
C GLN A 63 -2.72 2.45 12.11
N TRP A 64 -2.36 3.40 11.22
CA TRP A 64 -2.68 3.27 9.81
C TRP A 64 -1.79 2.21 9.15
N LEU A 65 -2.40 1.22 8.52
CA LEU A 65 -1.73 0.18 7.76
C LEU A 65 -1.81 0.49 6.27
N ILE A 66 -0.66 0.58 5.59
CA ILE A 66 -0.60 0.82 4.15
C ILE A 66 -0.95 -0.48 3.41
N GLU A 67 -1.91 -0.41 2.49
CA GLU A 67 -2.23 -1.50 1.55
C GLU A 67 -1.58 -1.25 0.18
N VAL A 68 -1.61 -0.02 -0.30
CA VAL A 68 -1.09 0.38 -1.63
C VAL A 68 -0.16 1.57 -1.46
N GLY A 69 0.93 1.58 -2.20
CA GLY A 69 1.89 2.67 -2.21
C GLY A 69 2.91 2.59 -1.08
N GLU A 70 3.53 3.74 -0.81
CA GLU A 70 4.52 3.90 0.25
C GLU A 70 4.00 4.91 1.27
N ALA A 71 4.25 4.65 2.55
CA ALA A 71 4.04 5.67 3.58
C ALA A 71 4.92 6.88 3.26
N ALA A 72 4.40 8.09 3.49
CA ALA A 72 5.27 9.26 3.51
C ALA A 72 6.41 9.00 4.53
N PRO A 73 7.64 9.47 4.26
CA PRO A 73 8.72 9.36 5.23
C PRO A 73 8.24 9.91 6.58
N PRO A 74 8.57 9.25 7.70
CA PRO A 74 8.19 9.76 9.01
C PRO A 74 8.67 11.20 9.13
N VAL A 75 7.78 12.08 9.60
CA VAL A 75 8.13 13.47 9.87
C VAL A 75 9.27 13.47 10.88
N VAL A 76 10.35 14.18 10.55
CA VAL A 76 11.54 14.30 11.41
C VAL A 76 11.09 14.70 12.82
N GLY A 77 11.42 13.87 13.81
CA GLY A 77 11.10 14.12 15.23
C GLY A 77 10.00 13.23 15.84
N VAL A 78 9.30 12.39 15.05
CA VAL A 78 8.40 11.37 15.62
C VAL A 78 9.23 10.13 15.98
N LEU A 79 9.42 9.89 17.28
CA LEU A 79 9.97 8.63 17.78
C LEU A 79 9.00 7.50 17.39
N GLN A 80 9.36 6.71 16.39
CA GLN A 80 8.63 5.46 16.13
C GLN A 80 8.87 4.50 17.31
N PRO A 81 7.84 3.82 17.83
CA PRO A 81 7.98 2.83 18.89
C PRO A 81 8.76 1.57 18.48
N ASP A 82 9.32 1.54 17.27
CA ASP A 82 9.85 0.33 16.64
C ASP A 82 11.23 -0.02 17.22
N PHE A 83 11.24 -0.63 18.41
CA PHE A 83 12.43 -1.23 19.01
C PHE A 83 12.99 -2.39 18.16
N LEU A 84 12.16 -2.97 17.29
CA LEU A 84 12.51 -4.03 16.35
C LEU A 84 12.03 -3.63 14.95
N LYS A 85 12.96 -3.49 14.02
CA LYS A 85 12.70 -3.18 12.63
C LYS A 85 13.46 -4.17 11.75
N GLU A 86 12.86 -4.52 10.61
CA GLU A 86 13.55 -5.30 9.59
C GLU A 86 14.84 -4.60 9.15
N ASN A 87 15.85 -5.40 8.79
CA ASN A 87 17.10 -4.88 8.26
C ASN A 87 16.80 -4.00 7.03
N SER A 88 17.37 -2.79 6.99
CA SER A 88 17.18 -1.87 5.86
C SER A 88 17.70 -2.42 4.53
N SER A 89 18.59 -3.41 4.58
CA SER A 89 19.08 -4.16 3.42
C SER A 89 18.10 -5.21 2.89
N ASN A 90 17.00 -5.48 3.59
CA ASN A 90 15.97 -6.39 3.09
C ASN A 90 15.15 -5.71 1.98
N PRO A 91 14.81 -6.45 0.90
CA PRO A 91 13.94 -5.92 -0.14
C PRO A 91 12.57 -5.52 0.41
N VAL A 92 12.14 -4.30 0.11
CA VAL A 92 10.82 -3.80 0.52
C VAL A 92 9.85 -3.93 -0.65
N PHE A 93 8.78 -4.70 -0.45
CA PHE A 93 7.77 -4.97 -1.47
C PHE A 93 6.54 -4.09 -1.28
N MET A 94 6.06 -3.45 -2.34
CA MET A 94 4.90 -2.57 -2.30
C MET A 94 4.01 -2.74 -3.52
N ARG A 95 2.70 -2.78 -3.30
CA ARG A 95 1.69 -2.79 -4.37
C ARG A 95 1.54 -1.38 -4.96
N LYS A 96 1.50 -1.27 -6.29
CA LYS A 96 1.40 -0.01 -7.02
C LYS A 96 0.52 -0.14 -8.28
N ASP A 97 -0.61 -0.83 -8.13
CA ASP A 97 -1.49 -1.13 -9.26
C ASP A 97 -1.92 0.10 -10.04
N THR A 98 -2.08 -0.10 -11.34
CA THR A 98 -2.69 0.88 -12.24
C THR A 98 -4.10 0.42 -12.61
N LYS A 99 -4.80 1.23 -13.40
CA LYS A 99 -6.12 0.86 -13.94
C LYS A 99 -6.09 -0.41 -14.80
N THR A 100 -4.94 -0.73 -15.38
CA THR A 100 -4.82 -1.79 -16.41
C THR A 100 -3.87 -2.92 -16.02
N SER A 101 -3.10 -2.78 -14.94
CA SER A 101 -2.12 -3.78 -14.55
C SER A 101 -1.93 -3.83 -13.03
N PHE A 102 -1.76 -5.04 -12.52
CA PHE A 102 -1.18 -5.23 -11.19
C PHE A 102 0.31 -4.92 -11.27
N GLN A 103 0.79 -4.11 -10.35
CA GLN A 103 2.21 -3.75 -10.30
C GLN A 103 2.71 -3.85 -8.88
N TRP A 104 3.97 -4.25 -8.78
CA TRP A 104 4.69 -4.28 -7.52
C TRP A 104 6.03 -3.62 -7.69
N ARG A 105 6.43 -2.86 -6.69
CA ARG A 105 7.73 -2.21 -6.60
C ARG A 105 8.54 -2.91 -5.53
N ILE A 106 9.76 -3.31 -5.90
CA ILE A 106 10.77 -3.76 -4.95
C ILE A 106 11.74 -2.61 -4.75
N ARG A 107 11.94 -2.18 -3.51
CA ARG A 107 12.95 -1.20 -3.11
C ARG A 107 14.09 -1.88 -2.37
N ASN A 108 15.19 -1.14 -2.23
CA ASN A 108 16.40 -1.57 -1.53
C ASN A 108 16.98 -2.87 -2.12
N LEU A 109 16.90 -3.03 -3.44
CA LEU A 109 17.65 -4.09 -4.12
C LEU A 109 19.15 -3.77 -4.01
N PRO A 110 19.97 -4.69 -3.46
CA PRO A 110 21.41 -4.44 -3.25
C PRO A 110 22.23 -4.42 -4.54
N TYR A 111 21.69 -4.96 -5.64
CA TYR A 111 22.38 -5.04 -6.92
C TYR A 111 21.63 -4.24 -8.01
N PRO A 112 22.30 -3.94 -9.14
CA PRO A 112 21.65 -3.37 -10.32
C PRO A 112 20.57 -4.29 -10.90
N THR A 113 19.62 -3.70 -11.63
CA THR A 113 18.45 -4.40 -12.20
C THR A 113 18.82 -5.56 -13.13
N GLU A 114 19.91 -5.43 -13.88
CA GLU A 114 20.43 -6.42 -14.82
C GLU A 114 20.91 -7.72 -14.14
N VAL A 115 21.14 -7.69 -12.82
CA VAL A 115 21.49 -8.87 -12.02
C VAL A 115 20.23 -9.69 -11.71
N TYR A 116 19.04 -9.14 -11.87
CA TYR A 116 17.79 -9.81 -11.54
C TYR A 116 17.08 -10.36 -12.77
N SER A 117 16.38 -11.46 -12.55
CA SER A 117 15.44 -12.05 -13.51
C SER A 117 14.08 -12.24 -12.82
N VAL A 118 13.00 -12.05 -13.57
CA VAL A 118 11.62 -12.21 -13.08
C VAL A 118 10.91 -13.24 -13.94
N THR A 119 10.36 -14.27 -13.30
CA THR A 119 9.59 -15.33 -13.97
C THR A 119 8.26 -15.55 -13.26
N ALA A 120 7.18 -15.78 -14.01
CA ALA A 120 5.89 -16.19 -13.44
C ALA A 120 5.80 -17.72 -13.39
N ASP A 121 5.68 -18.27 -12.18
CA ASP A 121 5.43 -19.69 -11.97
C ASP A 121 3.92 -19.95 -11.94
N LYS A 122 3.43 -20.71 -12.92
CA LYS A 122 2.01 -21.03 -13.06
C LYS A 122 1.54 -22.06 -12.04
N LYS A 123 2.43 -22.96 -11.60
CA LYS A 123 2.10 -24.05 -10.67
C LYS A 123 1.96 -23.48 -9.26
N GLU A 124 2.98 -22.74 -8.83
CA GLU A 124 3.01 -22.11 -7.50
C GLU A 124 2.22 -20.78 -7.45
N ARG A 125 1.72 -20.33 -8.61
CA ARG A 125 0.93 -19.10 -8.77
C ARG A 125 1.62 -17.86 -8.20
N CYS A 126 2.93 -17.74 -8.42
CA CYS A 126 3.74 -16.66 -7.89
C CYS A 126 4.67 -16.05 -8.94
N CYS A 127 5.12 -14.83 -8.71
CA CYS A 127 6.23 -14.24 -9.44
C CYS A 127 7.52 -14.51 -8.65
N ILE A 128 8.52 -15.08 -9.32
CA ILE A 128 9.82 -15.39 -8.73
C ILE A 128 10.82 -14.37 -9.23
N VAL A 129 11.49 -13.70 -8.30
CA VAL A 129 12.61 -12.80 -8.57
C VAL A 129 13.90 -13.48 -8.14
N ARG A 130 14.85 -13.68 -9.06
CA ARG A 130 16.14 -14.33 -8.78
C ARG A 130 17.32 -13.45 -9.18
N THR A 131 18.39 -13.50 -8.42
CA THR A 131 19.70 -12.97 -8.83
C THR A 131 20.41 -13.97 -9.74
N THR A 132 21.16 -13.48 -10.72
CA THR A 132 22.01 -14.31 -11.60
C THR A 132 23.30 -14.77 -10.91
N ASN A 133 23.68 -14.11 -9.82
CA ASN A 133 24.90 -14.40 -9.08
C ASN A 133 24.72 -15.70 -8.26
N LYS A 134 25.51 -16.73 -8.59
CA LYS A 134 25.50 -18.05 -7.92
C LYS A 134 26.49 -18.07 -6.75
N LYS A 135 26.37 -17.14 -5.81
CA LYS A 135 27.07 -17.26 -4.53
C LYS A 135 26.23 -18.07 -3.55
#